data_AF-A0A2R5GE43-F1
#
_entry.id   AF-A0A2R5GE43-F1
#
_cell.length_a   1.000
_cell.length_b   1.000
_cell.length_c   1.000
_cell.angle_alpha   90.00
_cell.angle_beta   90.00
_cell.angle_gamma   90.00
#
_symmetry.space_group_name_H-M   'P 1'
#
loop_
_entity.id
_entity.type
_entity.pdbx_description
1 polymer ?
#
loop_
_entity_poly.entity_id
_entity_poly.type
_entity_poly.pdbx_seq_one_letter_code
_entity_poly.pdbx_strand_id
1 'polypeptide(L)'
;MSEGNRFVGAAGDKARRLEKRVEEDDDAYGALQTYKTFHARANKKEDFVSAVDLCRSGSTILLKKQHLTAGTELALLLVETLESAKIEEDADAKAVVLEVAKAFEEVENKKDAAKNQARFLKACIVWSQLSHCGNFEKGDPALHRLAAGAKVRMGDISGAATHYLHAREPKEFATFLYQWTSMGYQGERDLFLARAVLQLLALENLKDANTLYDTFVGLLAMKKTPLQDTPLAHFVKFLLRAVECDAYPLFKMLCEKYQPSIQRDANFQMYLDRISEMYFGIKAQKRGFQAIIDSMLQGFGG
;
A
#
# COMPACT_ATOMS: atom_id res chain seq x y z
N MET A 1 23.32 -23.68 9.69
CA MET A 1 22.02 -23.92 10.34
C MET A 1 21.27 -22.62 10.18
N SER A 2 20.20 -22.55 9.36
CA SER A 2 19.43 -21.30 9.31
C SER A 2 18.75 -21.16 10.65
N GLU A 3 19.16 -20.18 11.46
CA GLU A 3 18.40 -19.78 12.64
C GLU A 3 16.96 -19.50 12.18
N GLY A 4 15.98 -20.11 12.83
CA GLY A 4 14.57 -19.87 12.54
C GLY A 4 14.19 -18.42 12.88
N ASN A 5 13.07 -17.93 12.35
CA ASN A 5 12.55 -16.60 12.67
C ASN A 5 12.45 -16.42 14.20
N ARG A 6 13.06 -15.36 14.74
CA ARG A 6 13.22 -15.16 16.19
C ARG A 6 11.91 -15.12 16.97
N PHE A 7 10.81 -14.73 16.32
CA PHE A 7 9.51 -14.64 16.97
C PHE A 7 8.80 -15.99 16.97
N VAL A 8 8.96 -16.81 15.93
CA VAL A 8 8.15 -18.01 15.75
C VAL A 8 8.49 -19.06 16.81
N GLY A 9 7.54 -19.31 17.72
CA GLY A 9 7.68 -20.30 18.79
C GLY A 9 8.39 -19.78 20.05
N ALA A 10 8.73 -18.49 20.10
CA ALA A 10 9.35 -17.86 21.27
C ALA A 10 8.51 -17.98 22.55
N ALA A 11 7.18 -17.95 22.44
CA ALA A 11 6.27 -18.14 23.56
C ALA A 11 6.17 -19.61 24.04
N GLY A 12 6.78 -20.54 23.30
CA GLY A 12 6.95 -21.94 23.66
C GLY A 12 5.64 -22.68 23.93
N ASP A 13 5.60 -23.43 25.03
CA ASP A 13 4.41 -24.22 25.44
C ASP A 13 3.17 -23.36 25.72
N LYS A 14 3.36 -22.07 26.05
CA LYS A 14 2.23 -21.20 26.41
C LYS A 14 1.36 -20.93 25.19
N ALA A 15 1.95 -20.52 24.06
CA ALA A 15 1.22 -20.29 22.81
C ALA A 15 0.52 -21.57 22.36
N ARG A 16 1.23 -22.71 22.34
CA ARG A 16 0.65 -24.02 21.96
C ARG A 16 -0.56 -24.42 22.79
N ARG A 17 -0.56 -24.17 24.10
CA ARG A 17 -1.73 -24.45 24.96
C ARG A 17 -2.91 -23.52 24.65
N LEU A 18 -2.65 -22.26 24.30
CA LEU A 18 -3.69 -21.29 23.94
C LEU A 18 -4.28 -21.58 22.56
N GLU A 19 -3.45 -21.96 21.59
CA GLU A 19 -3.89 -22.42 20.26
C GLU A 19 -4.83 -23.61 20.40
N LYS A 20 -4.41 -24.64 21.16
CA LYS A 20 -5.24 -25.82 21.42
C LYS A 20 -6.58 -25.44 22.07
N ARG A 21 -6.58 -24.49 23.01
CA ARG A 21 -7.82 -24.01 23.62
C ARG A 21 -8.75 -23.32 22.61
N VAL A 22 -8.22 -22.51 21.71
CA VAL A 22 -9.00 -21.90 20.62
C VAL A 22 -9.49 -22.94 19.62
N GLU A 23 -8.79 -24.07 19.49
CA GLU A 23 -9.23 -25.18 18.64
C GLU A 23 -10.39 -25.98 19.24
N GLU A 24 -10.35 -26.19 20.55
CA GLU A 24 -11.31 -27.00 21.31
C GLU A 24 -12.55 -26.19 21.74
N ASP A 25 -12.37 -24.93 22.13
CA ASP A 25 -13.42 -24.04 22.66
C ASP A 25 -13.78 -22.94 21.66
N ASP A 26 -15.08 -22.71 21.40
CA ASP A 26 -15.59 -21.57 20.62
C ASP A 26 -15.73 -20.28 21.48
N ASP A 27 -14.81 -20.08 22.44
CA ASP A 27 -14.78 -18.92 23.34
C ASP A 27 -13.73 -17.90 22.89
N ALA A 28 -14.05 -17.18 21.82
CA ALA A 28 -13.18 -16.14 21.26
C ALA A 28 -12.82 -15.04 22.27
N TYR A 29 -13.77 -14.64 23.12
CA TYR A 29 -13.57 -13.58 24.09
C TYR A 29 -12.62 -14.02 25.21
N GLY A 30 -12.85 -15.19 25.82
CA GLY A 30 -11.98 -15.73 26.86
C GLY A 30 -10.59 -16.03 26.33
N ALA A 31 -10.47 -16.56 25.10
CA ALA A 31 -9.19 -16.73 24.43
C ALA A 31 -8.45 -15.39 24.28
N LEU A 32 -9.09 -14.37 23.71
CA LEU A 32 -8.53 -13.02 23.54
C LEU A 32 -8.03 -12.43 24.87
N GLN A 33 -8.84 -12.47 25.93
CA GLN A 33 -8.44 -11.94 27.23
C GLN A 33 -7.25 -12.70 27.82
N THR A 34 -7.19 -14.01 27.58
CA THR A 34 -6.07 -14.84 28.02
C THR A 34 -4.79 -14.47 27.27
N TYR A 35 -4.83 -14.35 25.94
CA TYR A 35 -3.69 -13.88 25.13
C TYR A 35 -3.20 -12.51 25.60
N LYS A 36 -4.09 -11.53 25.77
CA LYS A 36 -3.74 -10.19 26.27
C LYS A 36 -3.09 -10.22 27.65
N THR A 37 -3.56 -11.08 28.54
CA THR A 37 -2.98 -11.22 29.89
C THR A 37 -1.54 -11.75 29.81
N PHE A 38 -1.28 -12.76 28.97
CA PHE A 38 0.07 -13.29 28.79
C PHE A 38 0.99 -12.30 28.07
N HIS A 39 0.48 -11.62 27.06
CA HIS A 39 1.17 -10.54 26.36
C HIS A 39 1.59 -9.43 27.33
N ALA A 40 0.67 -8.91 28.14
CA ALA A 40 0.97 -7.86 29.12
C ALA A 40 2.04 -8.31 30.14
N ARG A 41 2.02 -9.59 30.55
CA ARG A 41 3.05 -10.17 31.43
C ARG A 41 4.41 -10.27 30.74
N ALA A 42 4.44 -10.61 29.45
CA ALA A 42 5.68 -10.66 28.65
C ALA A 42 6.25 -9.25 28.47
N ASN A 43 5.42 -8.27 28.09
CA ASN A 43 5.81 -6.87 27.99
C ASN A 43 6.34 -6.29 29.30
N LYS A 44 5.71 -6.59 30.44
CA LYS A 44 6.21 -6.17 31.77
C LYS A 44 7.60 -6.72 32.08
N LYS A 45 7.96 -7.85 31.49
CA LYS A 45 9.28 -8.48 31.62
C LYS A 45 10.25 -8.08 30.50
N GLU A 46 9.84 -7.17 29.62
CA GLU A 46 10.59 -6.76 28.42
C GLU A 46 10.90 -7.93 27.47
N ASP A 47 10.12 -9.02 27.58
CA ASP A 47 10.19 -10.18 26.68
C ASP A 47 9.32 -9.92 25.45
N PHE A 48 9.73 -8.94 24.65
CA PHE A 48 8.99 -8.49 23.47
C PHE A 48 8.92 -9.56 22.38
N VAL A 49 9.92 -10.45 22.31
CA VAL A 49 9.94 -11.55 21.34
C VAL A 49 8.79 -12.52 21.62
N SER A 50 8.62 -12.94 22.88
CA SER A 50 7.47 -13.78 23.26
C SER A 50 6.14 -13.02 23.16
N ALA A 51 6.13 -11.72 23.45
CA ALA A 51 4.92 -10.90 23.33
C ALA A 51 4.42 -10.84 21.88
N VAL A 52 5.33 -10.62 20.92
CA VAL A 52 5.03 -10.63 19.48
C VAL A 52 4.56 -12.02 19.04
N ASP A 53 5.21 -13.09 19.49
CA ASP A 53 4.79 -14.46 19.15
C ASP A 53 3.40 -14.81 19.67
N LEU A 54 3.06 -14.40 20.90
CA LEU A 54 1.72 -14.59 21.47
C LEU A 54 0.65 -13.89 20.62
N CYS A 55 0.90 -12.65 20.20
CA CYS A 55 -0.03 -11.91 19.35
C CYS A 55 -0.11 -12.51 17.94
N ARG A 56 1.01 -12.95 17.37
CA ARG A 56 1.07 -13.62 16.06
C ARG A 56 0.24 -14.90 16.08
N SER A 57 0.61 -15.83 16.96
CA SER A 57 -0.08 -17.11 17.17
C SER A 57 -1.58 -16.90 17.40
N GLY A 58 -1.95 -16.04 18.36
CA GLY A 58 -3.34 -15.77 18.70
C GLY A 58 -4.14 -15.12 17.58
N SER A 59 -3.58 -14.13 16.88
CA SER A 59 -4.26 -13.50 15.74
C SER A 59 -4.49 -14.48 14.60
N THR A 60 -3.47 -15.27 14.23
CA THR A 60 -3.58 -16.25 13.15
C THR A 60 -4.61 -17.33 13.46
N ILE A 61 -4.61 -17.93 14.66
CA ILE A 61 -5.57 -19.00 14.99
C ILE A 61 -7.01 -18.47 15.10
N LEU A 62 -7.21 -17.29 15.71
CA LEU A 62 -8.54 -16.69 15.82
C LEU A 62 -9.11 -16.29 14.46
N LEU A 63 -8.29 -15.75 13.55
CA LEU A 63 -8.72 -15.46 12.17
C LEU A 63 -9.11 -16.75 11.43
N LYS A 64 -8.32 -17.82 11.57
CA LYS A 64 -8.64 -19.15 10.99
C LYS A 64 -9.97 -19.71 11.50
N LYS A 65 -10.26 -19.50 12.78
CA LYS A 65 -11.53 -19.87 13.43
C LYS A 65 -12.66 -18.87 13.20
N GLN A 66 -12.51 -17.95 12.24
CA GLN A 66 -13.54 -16.98 11.86
C GLN A 66 -13.87 -15.94 12.95
N HIS A 67 -13.06 -15.84 14.01
CA HIS A 67 -13.18 -14.83 15.05
C HIS A 67 -12.48 -13.54 14.66
N LEU A 68 -13.01 -12.89 13.62
CA LEU A 68 -12.41 -11.73 12.97
C LEU A 68 -12.06 -10.61 13.95
N THR A 69 -13.00 -10.22 14.83
CA THR A 69 -12.79 -9.11 15.77
C THR A 69 -11.63 -9.41 16.73
N ALA A 70 -11.64 -10.59 17.36
CA ALA A 70 -10.62 -10.98 18.32
C ALA A 70 -9.24 -11.16 17.67
N GLY A 71 -9.19 -11.77 16.48
CA GLY A 71 -7.96 -11.91 15.70
C GLY A 71 -7.38 -10.56 15.28
N THR A 72 -8.23 -9.63 14.84
CA THR A 72 -7.81 -8.26 14.48
C THR A 72 -7.24 -7.50 15.67
N GLU A 73 -7.84 -7.66 16.85
CA GLU A 73 -7.38 -6.99 18.07
C GLU A 73 -5.99 -7.45 18.50
N LEU A 74 -5.71 -8.75 18.43
CA LEU A 74 -4.35 -9.25 18.66
C LEU A 74 -3.36 -8.85 17.56
N ALA A 75 -3.82 -8.78 16.30
CA ALA A 75 -2.99 -8.32 15.19
C ALA A 75 -2.57 -6.85 15.38
N LEU A 76 -3.47 -5.98 15.84
CA LEU A 76 -3.12 -4.59 16.15
C LEU A 76 -2.20 -4.48 17.36
N LEU A 77 -2.44 -5.27 18.40
CA LEU A 77 -1.58 -5.33 19.58
C LEU A 77 -0.15 -5.80 19.25
N LEU A 78 -0.01 -6.66 18.23
CA LEU A 78 1.28 -7.05 17.68
C LEU A 78 2.04 -5.82 17.18
N VAL A 79 1.41 -5.00 16.32
CA VAL A 79 2.03 -3.81 15.74
C VAL A 79 2.36 -2.78 16.82
N GLU A 80 1.44 -2.56 17.77
CA GLU A 80 1.70 -1.69 18.94
C GLU A 80 2.93 -2.15 19.74
N THR A 81 3.14 -3.46 19.84
CA THR A 81 4.33 -4.02 20.51
C THR A 81 5.59 -3.77 19.70
N LEU A 82 5.55 -3.96 18.38
CA LEU A 82 6.67 -3.65 17.49
C LEU A 82 7.06 -2.17 17.59
N GLU A 83 6.09 -1.26 17.57
CA GLU A 83 6.29 0.19 17.70
C GLU A 83 6.86 0.57 19.07
N SER A 84 6.20 0.15 20.15
CA SER A 84 6.60 0.53 21.52
C SER A 84 7.94 -0.07 21.95
N ALA A 85 8.26 -1.28 21.51
CA ALA A 85 9.55 -1.92 21.73
C ALA A 85 10.64 -1.45 20.75
N LYS A 86 10.31 -0.54 19.81
CA LYS A 86 11.21 -0.03 18.77
C LYS A 86 11.87 -1.16 17.97
N ILE A 87 11.10 -2.19 17.65
CA ILE A 87 11.56 -3.30 16.82
C ILE A 87 11.63 -2.81 15.38
N GLU A 88 12.82 -2.97 14.80
CA GLU A 88 13.13 -2.67 13.42
C GLU A 88 12.38 -3.60 12.44
N GLU A 89 11.97 -3.08 11.28
CA GLU A 89 11.44 -3.86 10.14
C GLU A 89 12.56 -4.67 9.45
N ASP A 90 13.11 -5.63 10.17
CA ASP A 90 13.95 -6.66 9.58
C ASP A 90 13.13 -7.80 8.97
N ALA A 91 13.84 -8.75 8.36
CA ALA A 91 13.23 -9.89 7.69
C ALA A 91 12.30 -10.71 8.61
N ASP A 92 12.64 -10.83 9.90
CA ASP A 92 11.87 -11.62 10.84
C ASP A 92 10.56 -10.92 11.23
N ALA A 93 10.64 -9.63 11.58
CA ALA A 93 9.47 -8.84 11.96
C ALA A 93 8.51 -8.69 10.77
N LYS A 94 9.07 -8.44 9.57
CA LYS A 94 8.30 -8.38 8.33
C LYS A 94 7.60 -9.70 8.02
N ALA A 95 8.29 -10.84 8.16
CA ALA A 95 7.69 -12.15 7.91
C ALA A 95 6.48 -12.42 8.83
N VAL A 96 6.56 -12.03 10.11
CA VAL A 96 5.45 -12.14 11.07
C VAL A 96 4.25 -11.29 10.66
N VAL A 97 4.47 -10.03 10.29
CA VAL A 97 3.40 -9.13 9.85
C VAL A 97 2.72 -9.65 8.57
N LEU A 98 3.51 -10.17 7.62
CA LEU A 98 3.00 -10.76 6.38
C LEU A 98 2.21 -12.06 6.64
N GLU A 99 2.63 -12.89 7.59
CA GLU A 99 1.89 -14.08 8.02
C GLU A 99 0.49 -13.70 8.54
N VAL A 100 0.43 -12.73 9.46
CA VAL A 100 -0.84 -12.25 10.02
C VAL A 100 -1.71 -11.58 8.95
N ALA A 101 -1.11 -10.77 8.06
CA ALA A 101 -1.82 -10.16 6.94
C ALA A 101 -2.49 -11.20 6.05
N LYS A 102 -1.82 -12.33 5.78
CA LYS A 102 -2.36 -13.43 4.98
C LYS A 102 -3.50 -14.16 5.68
N ALA A 103 -3.44 -14.31 7.01
CA ALA A 103 -4.48 -14.99 7.78
C ALA A 103 -5.86 -14.32 7.64
N PHE A 104 -5.93 -13.00 7.40
CA PHE A 104 -7.19 -12.33 7.09
C PHE A 104 -7.87 -12.86 5.81
N GLU A 105 -7.10 -13.36 4.84
CA GLU A 105 -7.64 -13.88 3.58
C GLU A 105 -8.34 -15.23 3.75
N GLU A 106 -8.08 -15.93 4.86
CA GLU A 106 -8.71 -17.20 5.23
C GLU A 106 -10.10 -17.02 5.87
N VAL A 107 -10.46 -15.79 6.26
CA VAL A 107 -11.78 -15.47 6.81
C VAL A 107 -12.85 -15.54 5.71
N GLU A 108 -13.99 -16.17 5.98
CA GLU A 108 -15.08 -16.41 5.02
C GLU A 108 -15.76 -15.12 4.57
N ASN A 109 -16.09 -14.23 5.52
CA ASN A 109 -16.64 -12.91 5.22
C ASN A 109 -15.55 -11.98 4.65
N LYS A 110 -15.36 -12.07 3.32
CA LYS A 110 -14.29 -11.37 2.60
C LYS A 110 -14.35 -9.84 2.74
N LYS A 111 -15.54 -9.26 2.81
CA LYS A 111 -15.70 -7.80 2.88
C LYS A 111 -15.26 -7.26 4.24
N ASP A 112 -15.73 -7.86 5.33
CA ASP A 112 -15.33 -7.44 6.67
C ASP A 112 -13.88 -7.81 6.96
N ALA A 113 -13.41 -8.96 6.48
CA ALA A 113 -12.00 -9.34 6.56
C ALA A 113 -11.10 -8.31 5.88
N ALA A 114 -11.44 -7.89 4.65
CA ALA A 114 -10.68 -6.88 3.92
C ALA A 114 -10.66 -5.52 4.65
N LYS A 115 -11.77 -5.11 5.28
CA LYS A 115 -11.84 -3.89 6.09
C LYS A 115 -10.88 -3.93 7.28
N ASN A 116 -10.86 -5.05 8.00
CA ASN A 116 -10.00 -5.21 9.18
C ASN A 116 -8.53 -5.41 8.78
N GLN A 117 -8.27 -6.14 7.69
CA GLN A 117 -6.94 -6.28 7.12
C GLN A 117 -6.37 -4.94 6.66
N ALA A 118 -7.17 -4.08 6.01
CA ALA A 118 -6.75 -2.73 5.62
C ALA A 118 -6.42 -1.86 6.84
N ARG A 119 -7.17 -2.00 7.95
CA ARG A 119 -6.86 -1.33 9.22
C ARG A 119 -5.53 -1.82 9.80
N PHE A 120 -5.32 -3.13 9.84
CA PHE A 120 -4.06 -3.74 10.31
C PHE A 120 -2.87 -3.30 9.45
N LEU A 121 -2.98 -3.39 8.13
CA LEU A 121 -1.93 -2.99 7.19
C LEU A 121 -1.61 -1.50 7.27
N LYS A 122 -2.60 -0.64 7.51
CA LYS A 122 -2.36 0.79 7.78
C LYS A 122 -1.45 0.98 9.00
N ALA A 123 -1.70 0.26 10.09
CA ALA A 123 -0.83 0.30 11.27
C ALA A 123 0.59 -0.22 10.94
N CYS A 124 0.69 -1.32 10.20
CA CYS A 124 1.99 -1.88 9.79
C CYS A 124 2.79 -0.90 8.91
N ILE A 125 2.13 -0.17 8.01
CA ILE A 125 2.77 0.84 7.16
C ILE A 125 3.32 1.99 8.04
N VAL A 126 2.55 2.46 9.02
CA VAL A 126 3.02 3.49 9.95
C VAL A 126 4.21 2.98 10.77
N TRP A 127 4.14 1.77 11.32
CA TRP A 127 5.27 1.15 12.00
C TRP A 127 6.52 1.06 11.10
N SER A 128 6.37 0.60 9.85
CA SER A 128 7.50 0.49 8.90
C SER A 128 8.19 1.83 8.67
N GLN A 129 7.44 2.94 8.60
CA GLN A 129 8.00 4.30 8.48
C GLN A 129 8.81 4.70 9.71
N LEU A 130 8.34 4.33 10.91
CA LEU A 130 8.95 4.71 12.18
C LEU A 130 10.17 3.85 12.52
N SER A 131 10.27 2.65 11.97
CA SER A 131 11.24 1.63 12.37
C SER A 131 12.72 1.97 12.11
N HIS A 132 13.04 3.15 11.56
CA HIS A 132 14.40 3.68 11.33
C HIS A 132 15.35 2.80 10.47
N CYS A 133 14.88 1.67 9.95
CA CYS A 133 15.65 0.73 9.14
C CYS A 133 15.17 0.73 7.69
N GLY A 134 15.55 1.77 6.94
CA GLY A 134 15.65 1.67 5.49
C GLY A 134 14.91 2.72 4.66
N ASN A 135 15.29 2.73 3.38
CA ASN A 135 15.12 3.75 2.34
C ASN A 135 13.66 4.11 1.92
N PHE A 136 12.65 3.72 2.70
CA PHE A 136 11.25 3.85 2.29
C PHE A 136 10.49 4.81 3.19
N GLU A 137 10.68 6.12 2.97
CA GLU A 137 10.06 7.21 3.73
C GLU A 137 8.52 7.08 3.86
N LYS A 138 7.88 6.41 2.90
CA LYS A 138 6.43 6.21 2.88
C LYS A 138 5.97 4.84 3.38
N GLY A 139 6.88 4.00 3.86
CA GLY A 139 6.59 2.66 4.38
C GLY A 139 6.89 1.55 3.37
N ASP A 140 6.83 0.30 3.84
CA ASP A 140 7.29 -0.85 3.06
C ASP A 140 6.40 -1.13 1.82
N PRO A 141 7.01 -1.31 0.63
CA PRO A 141 6.27 -1.58 -0.61
C PRO A 141 5.39 -2.85 -0.57
N ALA A 142 5.82 -3.91 0.11
CA ALA A 142 5.03 -5.15 0.18
C ALA A 142 3.78 -4.96 1.05
N LEU A 143 3.87 -4.17 2.11
CA LEU A 143 2.70 -3.77 2.91
C LEU A 143 1.72 -2.92 2.10
N HIS A 144 2.23 -1.96 1.32
CA HIS A 144 1.42 -1.19 0.38
C HIS A 144 0.72 -2.08 -0.65
N ARG A 145 1.42 -3.04 -1.24
CA ARG A 145 0.85 -4.01 -2.19
C ARG A 145 -0.34 -4.77 -1.57
N LEU A 146 -0.19 -5.31 -0.37
CA LEU A 146 -1.27 -6.01 0.33
C LEU A 146 -2.43 -5.07 0.68
N ALA A 147 -2.12 -3.83 1.08
CA ALA A 147 -3.14 -2.84 1.41
C ALA A 147 -3.97 -2.47 0.17
N ALA A 148 -3.32 -2.34 -1.00
CA ALA A 148 -4.01 -2.15 -2.27
C ALA A 148 -5.00 -3.30 -2.54
N GLY A 149 -4.56 -4.55 -2.40
CA GLY A 149 -5.42 -5.73 -2.56
C GLY A 149 -6.62 -5.75 -1.59
N ALA A 150 -6.39 -5.42 -0.31
CA ALA A 150 -7.46 -5.30 0.67
C ALA A 150 -8.48 -4.21 0.28
N LYS A 151 -8.01 -3.03 -0.16
CA LYS A 151 -8.86 -1.93 -0.62
C LYS A 151 -9.69 -2.30 -1.85
N VAL A 152 -9.12 -3.02 -2.82
CA VAL A 152 -9.87 -3.56 -3.97
C VAL A 152 -11.00 -4.46 -3.50
N ARG A 153 -10.74 -5.40 -2.59
CA ARG A 153 -11.77 -6.30 -2.04
C ARG A 153 -12.87 -5.57 -1.27
N MET A 154 -12.57 -4.40 -0.71
CA MET A 154 -13.56 -3.53 -0.07
C MET A 154 -14.41 -2.72 -1.06
N GLY A 155 -14.00 -2.65 -2.33
CA GLY A 155 -14.56 -1.74 -3.33
C GLY A 155 -14.01 -0.32 -3.28
N ASP A 156 -12.98 -0.06 -2.46
CA ASP A 156 -12.29 1.24 -2.38
C ASP A 156 -11.18 1.30 -3.44
N ILE A 157 -11.59 1.49 -4.69
CA ILE A 157 -10.68 1.46 -5.84
C ILE A 157 -9.72 2.66 -5.83
N SER A 158 -10.21 3.84 -5.47
CA SER A 158 -9.38 5.04 -5.34
C SER A 158 -8.30 4.87 -4.26
N GLY A 159 -8.66 4.32 -3.09
CA GLY A 159 -7.69 4.00 -2.05
C GLY A 159 -6.67 2.95 -2.46
N ALA A 160 -7.09 1.94 -3.25
CA ALA A 160 -6.18 0.94 -3.79
C ALA A 160 -5.10 1.55 -4.71
N ALA A 161 -5.50 2.47 -5.60
CA ALA A 161 -4.59 3.16 -6.49
C ALA A 161 -3.50 3.94 -5.74
N THR A 162 -3.86 4.62 -4.65
CA THR A 162 -2.90 5.33 -3.79
C THR A 162 -1.87 4.38 -3.19
N HIS A 163 -2.27 3.17 -2.76
CA HIS A 163 -1.32 2.20 -2.25
C HIS A 163 -0.42 1.62 -3.35
N TYR A 164 -0.94 1.37 -4.56
CA TYR A 164 -0.14 0.87 -5.68
C TYR A 164 1.01 1.80 -6.07
N LEU A 165 0.85 3.13 -5.93
CA LEU A 165 1.93 4.10 -6.18
C LEU A 165 3.19 3.83 -5.34
N HIS A 166 3.03 3.22 -4.17
CA HIS A 166 4.12 2.91 -3.25
C HIS A 166 4.49 1.42 -3.21
N ALA A 167 3.76 0.57 -3.93
CA ALA A 167 3.90 -0.89 -3.87
C ALA A 167 5.12 -1.44 -4.63
N ARG A 168 5.76 -0.65 -5.51
CA ARG A 168 6.85 -1.08 -6.41
C ARG A 168 6.52 -2.31 -7.27
N GLU A 169 5.24 -2.46 -7.62
CA GLU A 169 4.72 -3.52 -8.50
C GLU A 169 4.04 -2.92 -9.74
N PRO A 170 4.78 -2.28 -10.66
CA PRO A 170 4.19 -1.54 -11.79
C PRO A 170 3.34 -2.40 -12.73
N LYS A 171 3.65 -3.70 -12.86
CA LYS A 171 2.87 -4.64 -13.68
C LYS A 171 1.53 -5.00 -13.06
N GLU A 172 1.51 -5.20 -11.75
CA GLU A 172 0.27 -5.43 -11.00
C GLU A 172 -0.58 -4.15 -10.99
N PHE A 173 0.06 -2.99 -10.81
CA PHE A 173 -0.63 -1.70 -10.89
C PHE A 173 -1.22 -1.46 -12.29
N ALA A 174 -0.50 -1.76 -13.37
CA ALA A 174 -1.03 -1.70 -14.74
C ALA A 174 -2.23 -2.64 -14.94
N THR A 175 -2.19 -3.85 -14.38
CA THR A 175 -3.30 -4.81 -14.44
C THR A 175 -4.53 -4.29 -13.70
N PHE A 176 -4.32 -3.74 -12.50
CA PHE A 176 -5.36 -3.08 -11.72
C PHE A 176 -5.97 -1.88 -12.47
N LEU A 177 -5.14 -1.00 -13.05
CA LEU A 177 -5.63 0.15 -13.83
C LEU A 177 -6.45 -0.31 -15.03
N TYR A 178 -6.01 -1.34 -15.75
CA TYR A 178 -6.76 -1.91 -16.87
C TYR A 178 -8.17 -2.37 -16.44
N GLN A 179 -8.26 -3.09 -15.33
CA GLN A 179 -9.54 -3.49 -14.75
C GLN A 179 -10.39 -2.27 -14.35
N TRP A 180 -9.79 -1.28 -13.69
CA TRP A 180 -10.49 -0.08 -13.26
C TRP A 180 -11.04 0.72 -14.46
N THR A 181 -10.27 0.84 -15.54
CA THR A 181 -10.75 1.54 -16.75
C THR A 181 -11.95 0.85 -17.40
N SER A 182 -12.15 -0.44 -17.15
CA SER A 182 -13.32 -1.18 -17.65
C SER A 182 -14.59 -0.85 -16.86
N MET A 183 -14.46 -0.23 -15.68
CA MET A 183 -15.57 0.29 -14.87
C MET A 183 -15.89 1.76 -15.18
N GLY A 184 -14.99 2.46 -15.89
CA GLY A 184 -15.15 3.86 -16.28
C GLY A 184 -15.63 4.05 -17.73
N TYR A 185 -15.70 5.30 -18.19
CA TYR A 185 -16.04 5.60 -19.58
C TYR A 185 -14.88 5.27 -20.52
N GLN A 186 -15.18 4.69 -21.68
CA GLN A 186 -14.14 4.27 -22.63
C GLN A 186 -13.24 5.43 -23.11
N GLY A 187 -13.80 6.64 -23.22
CA GLY A 187 -13.07 7.86 -23.60
C GLY A 187 -12.18 8.46 -22.50
N GLU A 188 -12.15 7.86 -21.31
CA GLU A 188 -11.33 8.32 -20.18
C GLU A 188 -10.11 7.44 -19.93
N ARG A 189 -9.91 6.37 -20.70
CA ARG A 189 -8.77 5.44 -20.51
C ARG A 189 -7.42 6.15 -20.50
N ASP A 190 -7.28 7.17 -21.34
CA ASP A 190 -6.08 8.00 -21.41
C ASP A 190 -5.88 8.82 -20.13
N LEU A 191 -6.95 9.28 -19.46
CA LEU A 191 -6.88 9.96 -18.16
C LEU A 191 -6.41 9.02 -17.05
N PHE A 192 -6.87 7.77 -17.01
CA PHE A 192 -6.40 6.79 -16.02
C PHE A 192 -4.90 6.53 -16.17
N LEU A 193 -4.45 6.30 -17.40
CA LEU A 193 -3.04 6.09 -17.71
C LEU A 193 -2.20 7.34 -17.39
N ALA A 194 -2.65 8.52 -17.84
CA ALA A 194 -1.96 9.78 -17.60
C ALA A 194 -1.81 10.05 -16.10
N ARG A 195 -2.87 9.85 -15.31
CA ARG A 195 -2.84 10.05 -13.86
C ARG A 195 -1.79 9.17 -13.19
N ALA A 196 -1.80 7.87 -13.50
CA ALA A 196 -0.85 6.94 -12.90
C ALA A 196 0.61 7.23 -13.28
N VAL A 197 0.87 7.53 -14.56
CA VAL A 197 2.21 7.90 -15.04
C VAL A 197 2.68 9.20 -14.39
N LEU A 198 1.85 10.24 -14.37
CA LEU A 198 2.21 11.52 -13.77
C LEU A 198 2.47 11.41 -12.27
N GLN A 199 1.68 10.63 -11.55
CA GLN A 199 1.89 10.39 -10.12
C GLN A 199 3.19 9.63 -9.85
N LEU A 200 3.51 8.58 -10.63
CA LEU A 200 4.77 7.85 -10.49
C LEU A 200 5.98 8.73 -10.83
N LEU A 201 5.89 9.56 -11.87
CA LEU A 201 6.94 10.53 -12.17
C LEU A 201 7.10 11.56 -11.05
N ALA A 202 6.01 12.11 -10.52
CA ALA A 202 6.06 13.06 -9.40
C ALA A 202 6.65 12.46 -8.09
N LEU A 203 6.63 11.13 -7.98
CA LEU A 203 7.31 10.33 -6.93
C LEU A 203 8.73 9.90 -7.31
N GLU A 204 9.32 10.50 -8.34
CA GLU A 204 10.68 10.22 -8.84
C GLU A 204 10.89 8.76 -9.28
N ASN A 205 9.80 8.10 -9.68
CA ASN A 205 9.81 6.69 -10.06
C ASN A 205 9.62 6.50 -11.57
N LEU A 206 10.58 7.00 -12.35
CA LEU A 206 10.61 6.89 -13.81
C LEU A 206 10.57 5.43 -14.29
N LYS A 207 11.29 4.54 -13.59
CA LYS A 207 11.36 3.12 -13.94
C LYS A 207 9.97 2.47 -13.90
N ASP A 208 9.22 2.67 -12.82
CA ASP A 208 7.90 2.07 -12.68
C ASP A 208 6.88 2.77 -13.59
N ALA A 209 7.00 4.09 -13.81
CA ALA A 209 6.17 4.83 -14.74
C ALA A 209 6.25 4.26 -16.17
N ASN A 210 7.47 3.99 -16.66
CA ASN A 210 7.70 3.35 -17.95
C ASN A 210 7.16 1.91 -17.98
N THR A 211 7.48 1.11 -16.96
CA THR A 211 7.03 -0.29 -16.89
C THR A 211 5.50 -0.38 -16.86
N LEU A 212 4.84 0.52 -16.13
CA LEU A 212 3.39 0.61 -16.06
C LEU A 212 2.80 0.98 -17.41
N TYR A 213 3.36 2.00 -18.08
CA TYR A 213 2.92 2.43 -19.39
C TYR A 213 2.99 1.29 -20.41
N ASP A 214 4.14 0.64 -20.55
CA ASP A 214 4.35 -0.44 -21.51
C ASP A 214 3.43 -1.64 -21.20
N THR A 215 3.30 -2.00 -19.93
CA THR A 215 2.43 -3.12 -19.52
C THR A 215 0.95 -2.80 -19.80
N PHE A 216 0.49 -1.60 -19.48
CA PHE A 216 -0.90 -1.19 -19.70
C PHE A 216 -1.25 -1.14 -21.19
N VAL A 217 -0.40 -0.55 -22.02
CA VAL A 217 -0.57 -0.51 -23.48
C VAL A 217 -0.53 -1.93 -24.07
N GLY A 218 0.39 -2.78 -23.59
CA GLY A 218 0.47 -4.19 -23.97
C GLY A 218 -0.80 -4.97 -23.65
N LEU A 219 -1.37 -4.79 -22.45
CA LEU A 219 -2.64 -5.42 -22.05
C LEU A 219 -3.79 -5.04 -22.99
N LEU A 220 -3.90 -3.75 -23.35
CA LEU A 220 -4.91 -3.25 -24.28
C LEU A 220 -4.74 -3.85 -25.69
N ALA A 221 -3.52 -3.94 -26.19
CA ALA A 221 -3.20 -4.53 -27.49
C ALA A 221 -3.57 -6.03 -27.53
N MET A 222 -3.19 -6.80 -26.51
CA MET A 222 -3.53 -8.23 -26.41
C MET A 222 -5.04 -8.47 -26.39
N LYS A 223 -5.79 -7.57 -25.77
CA LYS A 223 -7.26 -7.64 -25.68
C LYS A 223 -7.98 -7.02 -26.88
N LYS A 224 -7.25 -6.69 -27.96
CA LYS A 224 -7.76 -6.07 -29.19
C LYS A 224 -8.59 -4.80 -28.92
N THR A 225 -8.25 -4.08 -27.86
CA THR A 225 -8.88 -2.81 -27.47
C THR A 225 -7.80 -1.77 -27.26
N PRO A 226 -7.03 -1.42 -28.32
CA PRO A 226 -5.86 -0.55 -28.20
C PRO A 226 -6.23 0.79 -27.56
N LEU A 227 -5.23 1.43 -26.94
CA LEU A 227 -5.40 2.77 -26.41
C LEU A 227 -5.85 3.69 -27.55
N GLN A 228 -6.86 4.52 -27.27
CA GLN A 228 -7.37 5.47 -28.24
C GLN A 228 -6.27 6.44 -28.65
N ASP A 229 -6.26 6.78 -29.93
CA ASP A 229 -5.33 7.76 -30.49
C ASP A 229 -5.76 9.18 -30.07
N THR A 230 -5.41 9.57 -28.84
CA THR A 230 -5.77 10.87 -28.26
C THR A 230 -4.54 11.74 -28.04
N PRO A 231 -4.69 13.09 -28.06
CA PRO A 231 -3.57 13.96 -27.75
C PRO A 231 -3.01 13.72 -26.35
N LEU A 232 -3.82 13.32 -25.37
CA LEU A 232 -3.33 12.99 -24.03
C LEU A 232 -2.48 11.71 -24.01
N ALA A 233 -2.87 10.68 -24.76
CA ALA A 233 -2.07 9.45 -24.89
C ALA A 233 -0.70 9.74 -25.53
N HIS A 234 -0.66 10.61 -26.54
CA HIS A 234 0.58 11.11 -27.14
C HIS A 234 1.42 11.91 -26.15
N PHE A 235 0.80 12.82 -25.41
CA PHE A 235 1.47 13.60 -24.39
C PHE A 235 2.20 12.70 -23.39
N VAL A 236 1.52 11.71 -22.81
CA VAL A 236 2.12 10.78 -21.84
C VAL A 236 3.31 10.01 -22.43
N LYS A 237 3.17 9.51 -23.66
CA LYS A 237 4.25 8.80 -24.37
C LYS A 237 5.48 9.69 -24.55
N PHE A 238 5.29 10.93 -25.01
CA PHE A 238 6.40 11.85 -25.25
C PHE A 238 6.97 12.44 -23.95
N LEU A 239 6.14 12.61 -22.92
CA LEU A 239 6.57 13.04 -21.59
C LEU A 239 7.57 12.05 -21.00
N LEU A 240 7.27 10.75 -21.03
CA LEU A 240 8.19 9.71 -20.58
C LEU A 240 9.54 9.82 -21.28
N ARG A 241 9.54 10.01 -22.61
CA ARG A 241 10.78 10.21 -23.39
C ARG A 241 11.52 11.48 -23.02
N ALA A 242 10.81 12.59 -22.82
CA ALA A 242 11.41 13.85 -22.40
C ALA A 242 12.11 13.74 -21.04
N VAL A 243 11.51 13.01 -20.10
CA VAL A 243 12.11 12.75 -18.77
C VAL A 243 13.30 11.80 -18.87
N GLU A 244 13.19 10.71 -19.65
CA GLU A 244 14.31 9.77 -19.89
C GLU A 244 15.55 10.43 -20.49
N CYS A 245 15.35 11.41 -21.36
CA CYS A 245 16.44 12.08 -22.09
C CYS A 245 16.92 13.37 -21.40
N ASP A 246 16.39 13.69 -20.22
CA ASP A 246 16.65 14.97 -19.52
C ASP A 246 16.43 16.20 -20.44
N ALA A 247 15.37 16.15 -21.26
CA ALA A 247 15.11 17.12 -22.32
C ALA A 247 14.06 18.17 -21.89
N TYR A 248 14.44 19.09 -20.99
CA TYR A 248 13.54 20.16 -20.53
C TYR A 248 12.86 20.98 -21.64
N PRO A 249 13.55 21.40 -22.74
CA PRO A 249 12.89 22.12 -23.83
C PRO A 249 11.74 21.33 -24.46
N LEU A 250 11.90 20.00 -24.59
CA LEU A 250 10.85 19.11 -25.06
C LEU A 250 9.71 19.02 -24.05
N PHE A 251 10.01 18.81 -22.76
CA PHE A 251 9.02 18.81 -21.68
C PHE A 251 8.15 20.08 -21.71
N LYS A 252 8.79 21.26 -21.76
CA LYS A 252 8.09 22.55 -21.79
C LYS A 252 7.18 22.67 -23.01
N MET A 253 7.69 22.35 -24.20
CA MET A 253 6.91 22.38 -25.44
C MET A 253 5.71 21.44 -25.37
N LEU A 254 5.88 20.22 -24.81
CA LEU A 254 4.78 19.27 -24.63
C LEU A 254 3.71 19.83 -23.68
N CYS A 255 4.11 20.39 -22.54
CA CYS A 255 3.20 20.99 -21.58
C CYS A 255 2.39 22.15 -22.18
N GLU A 256 3.00 22.98 -23.04
CA GLU A 256 2.33 24.08 -23.74
C GLU A 256 1.38 23.56 -24.83
N LYS A 257 1.87 22.66 -25.70
CA LYS A 257 1.13 22.15 -26.86
C LYS A 257 -0.08 21.31 -26.47
N TYR A 258 0.03 20.52 -25.39
CA TYR A 258 -1.02 19.62 -24.93
C TYR A 258 -1.89 20.20 -23.80
N GLN A 259 -1.77 21.50 -23.49
CA GLN A 259 -2.57 22.18 -22.45
C GLN A 259 -4.07 21.80 -22.47
N PRO A 260 -4.79 21.82 -23.61
CA PRO A 260 -6.22 21.48 -23.62
C PRO A 260 -6.51 20.04 -23.16
N SER A 261 -5.58 19.11 -23.37
CA SER A 261 -5.70 17.72 -22.93
C SER A 261 -5.30 17.54 -21.47
N ILE A 262 -4.30 18.31 -21.01
CA ILE A 262 -3.84 18.32 -19.62
C ILE A 262 -4.94 18.87 -18.70
N GLN A 263 -5.63 19.93 -19.11
CA GLN A 263 -6.69 20.59 -18.33
C GLN A 263 -7.96 19.75 -18.14
N ARG A 264 -8.06 18.57 -18.77
CA ARG A 264 -9.13 17.60 -18.51
C ARG A 264 -9.13 17.06 -17.08
N ASP A 265 -7.99 17.10 -16.39
CA ASP A 265 -7.87 16.81 -14.95
C ASP A 265 -7.14 17.95 -14.25
N ALA A 266 -7.81 18.58 -13.27
CA ALA A 266 -7.28 19.72 -12.53
C ALA A 266 -5.98 19.40 -11.76
N ASN A 267 -5.70 18.12 -11.46
CA ASN A 267 -4.52 17.71 -10.73
C ASN A 267 -3.28 17.50 -11.62
N PHE A 268 -3.42 17.45 -12.94
CA PHE A 268 -2.24 17.17 -13.78
C PHE A 268 -1.20 18.29 -13.71
N GLN A 269 -1.62 19.55 -13.56
CA GLN A 269 -0.69 20.67 -13.47
C GLN A 269 0.22 20.56 -12.23
N MET A 270 -0.31 20.18 -11.06
CA MET A 270 0.53 20.01 -9.86
C MET A 270 1.56 18.89 -10.01
N TYR A 271 1.21 17.81 -10.72
CA TYR A 271 2.16 16.73 -11.00
C TYR A 271 3.24 17.20 -11.98
N LEU A 272 2.87 17.93 -13.03
CA LEU A 272 3.83 18.48 -13.99
C LEU A 272 4.78 19.49 -13.35
N ASP A 273 4.28 20.33 -12.44
CA ASP A 273 5.11 21.26 -11.67
C ASP A 273 6.13 20.50 -10.80
N ARG A 274 5.70 19.40 -10.16
CA ARG A 274 6.59 18.54 -9.38
C ARG A 274 7.61 17.80 -10.25
N ILE A 275 7.20 17.30 -11.41
CA ILE A 275 8.10 16.65 -12.39
C ILE A 275 9.14 17.64 -12.90
N SER A 276 8.73 18.89 -13.17
CA SER A 276 9.63 19.97 -13.59
C SER A 276 10.71 20.24 -12.54
N GLU A 277 10.32 20.28 -11.27
CA GLU A 277 11.24 20.49 -10.17
C GLU A 277 12.21 19.30 -10.01
N MET A 278 11.70 18.07 -10.01
CA MET A 278 12.50 16.90 -9.65
C MET A 278 13.44 16.41 -10.76
N TYR A 279 13.01 16.43 -12.02
CA TYR A 279 13.83 15.93 -13.11
C TYR A 279 14.66 17.02 -13.79
N PHE A 280 14.20 18.27 -13.80
CA PHE A 280 14.87 19.35 -14.52
C PHE A 280 15.37 20.49 -13.62
N GLY A 281 15.13 20.43 -12.30
CA GLY A 281 15.57 21.46 -11.36
C GLY A 281 14.85 22.80 -11.50
N ILE A 282 13.72 22.85 -12.21
CA ILE A 282 13.01 24.09 -12.54
C ILE A 282 11.75 24.20 -11.69
N LYS A 283 11.79 25.14 -10.74
CA LYS A 283 10.66 25.44 -9.86
C LYS A 283 9.53 26.10 -10.63
N ALA A 284 8.31 25.57 -10.48
CA ALA A 284 7.12 26.19 -11.03
C ALA A 284 6.90 27.60 -10.46
N GLN A 285 6.44 28.50 -11.31
CA GLN A 285 6.13 29.88 -10.92
C GLN A 285 4.87 29.83 -10.02
N LYS A 286 5.06 30.02 -8.71
CA LYS A 286 4.01 29.83 -7.69
C LYS A 286 2.70 30.54 -8.05
N ARG A 287 1.70 29.79 -8.48
CA ARG A 287 0.28 30.20 -8.44
C ARG A 287 -0.42 29.38 -7.36
N GLY A 288 -0.72 30.01 -6.21
CA GLY A 288 -1.73 29.54 -5.24
C GLY A 288 -1.48 28.23 -4.46
N PHE A 289 -0.33 27.58 -4.59
CA PHE A 289 -0.04 26.22 -4.07
C PHE A 289 -0.29 26.01 -2.56
N GLN A 290 -0.15 27.05 -1.74
CA GLN A 290 -0.31 26.92 -0.27
C GLN A 290 -1.77 26.76 0.17
N ALA A 291 -2.73 27.38 -0.55
CA ALA A 291 -4.13 27.41 -0.13
C ALA A 291 -4.88 26.08 -0.41
N ILE A 292 -4.41 25.28 -1.36
CA ILE A 292 -5.06 24.03 -1.77
C ILE A 292 -4.53 22.84 -0.95
N ILE A 293 -3.25 22.86 -0.57
CA ILE A 293 -2.65 21.82 0.29
C ILE A 293 -3.29 21.81 1.67
N ASP A 294 -3.53 22.98 2.26
CA ASP A 294 -4.21 23.10 3.56
C ASP A 294 -5.67 22.60 3.48
N SER A 295 -6.34 22.79 2.33
CA SER A 295 -7.71 22.32 2.11
C SER A 295 -7.81 20.81 1.84
N MET A 296 -6.82 20.20 1.17
CA MET A 296 -6.77 18.75 0.98
C MET A 296 -6.39 18.01 2.27
N LEU A 297 -5.48 18.54 3.09
CA LEU A 297 -5.10 17.93 4.36
C LEU A 297 -6.21 18.04 5.42
N GLN A 298 -7.00 19.12 5.44
CA GLN A 298 -8.16 19.26 6.34
C GLN A 298 -9.39 18.45 5.90
N GLY A 299 -9.46 18.00 4.64
CA GLY A 299 -10.54 17.14 4.14
C GLY A 299 -10.42 15.66 4.51
N PHE A 300 -9.30 15.24 5.12
CA PHE A 300 -9.03 13.85 5.55
C PHE A 300 -9.14 13.65 7.08
N GLY A 301 -9.77 14.60 7.79
CA GLY A 301 -9.96 14.60 9.24
C GLY A 301 -11.42 14.42 9.68
N GLY A 302 -12.19 13.56 8.99
CA GLY A 302 -13.56 13.17 9.37
C GLY A 302 -13.83 11.70 9.08
#